data_AF-A0A2N8M6G6-F1
#
_entry.id   AF-A0A2N8M6G6-F1
#
_cell.length_a   1.000
_cell.length_b   1.000
_cell.length_c   1.000
_cell.angle_alpha   90.00
_cell.angle_beta   90.00
_cell.angle_gamma   90.00
#
_symmetry.space_group_name_H-M   'P 1'
#
loop_
_entity.id
_entity.type
_entity.pdbx_description
1 polymer ?
#
loop_
_entity_poly.entity_id
_entity_poly.type
_entity_poly.pdbx_seq_one_letter_code
_entity_poly.pdbx_strand_id
1 'polypeptide(L)' 'MRAGKSITVSLADRRRLGNLIDDRNVAQKYVWRAEIVLFTADGAGTNEIMRRTCKSKT' A
#
# COMPACT_ATOMS: atom_id res chain seq x y z
N MET A 1 -11.89 5.57 1.70
CA MET A 1 -11.90 5.07 0.31
C MET A 1 -13.33 5.08 -0.22
N ARG A 2 -13.56 5.19 -1.53
CA ARG A 2 -14.92 5.05 -2.09
C ARG A 2 -15.29 3.56 -2.08
N ALA A 3 -16.43 3.20 -1.50
CA ALA A 3 -16.86 1.81 -1.40
C ALA A 3 -16.88 1.14 -2.78
N GLY A 4 -16.37 -0.09 -2.87
CA GLY A 4 -16.43 -0.94 -4.07
C GLY A 4 -15.23 -0.86 -5.04
N LYS A 5 -14.11 -0.24 -4.68
CA LYS A 5 -12.89 -0.30 -5.51
C LYS A 5 -11.88 -1.30 -4.96
N SER A 6 -11.84 -2.48 -5.59
CA SER A 6 -10.76 -3.45 -5.46
C SER A 6 -9.77 -3.23 -6.59
N ILE A 7 -8.47 -3.21 -6.30
CA ILE A 7 -7.43 -3.20 -7.33
C ILE A 7 -6.79 -4.57 -7.39
N THR A 8 -6.55 -5.07 -8.59
CA THR A 8 -5.74 -6.28 -8.78
C THR A 8 -4.33 -5.84 -9.13
N VAL A 9 -3.35 -6.32 -8.38
CA VAL A 9 -1.93 -6.03 -8.59
C VAL A 9 -1.26 -7.30 -9.08
N SER A 10 -0.63 -7.24 -10.25
CA SER A 10 0.09 -8.38 -10.83
C SER A 10 1.24 -8.81 -9.92
N LEU A 11 1.66 -10.06 -10.03
CA LEU A 11 2.79 -10.59 -9.23
C LEU A 11 4.08 -9.78 -9.47
N ALA A 12 4.33 -9.34 -10.71
CA ALA A 12 5.49 -8.51 -11.04
C ALA A 12 5.47 -7.16 -10.31
N ASP A 13 4.30 -6.51 -10.26
CA ASP A 13 4.12 -5.24 -9.57
C ASP A 13 4.20 -5.41 -8.05
N ARG A 14 3.66 -6.49 -7.49
CA ARG A 14 3.84 -6.84 -6.07
C ARG A 14 5.32 -6.94 -5.69
N ARG A 15 6.14 -7.58 -6.52
CA ARG A 15 7.60 -7.68 -6.28
C ARG A 15 8.28 -6.31 -6.34
N ARG A 16 7.92 -5.47 -7.31
CA ARG A 16 8.45 -4.10 -7.43
C ARG A 16 8.09 -3.23 -6.22
N LEU A 17 6.84 -3.31 -5.77
CA LEU A 17 6.37 -2.58 -4.59
C LEU A 17 7.04 -3.11 -3.31
N GLY A 18 7.23 -4.42 -3.18
CA GLY A 18 7.98 -5.02 -2.08
C GLY A 18 9.43 -4.54 -2.03
N ASN A 19 10.13 -4.51 -3.16
CA ASN A 19 11.48 -3.97 -3.24
C ASN A 19 11.54 -2.49 -2.84
N LEU A 20 10.52 -1.72 -3.21
CA LEU A 20 10.43 -0.30 -2.86
C LEU A 20 10.24 -0.10 -1.35
N ILE A 21 9.56 -1.03 -0.67
CA ILE A 21 9.37 -1.02 0.78
C ILE A 21 10.65 -1.41 1.52
N ASP A 22 11.40 -2.38 0.99
CA ASP A 22 12.68 -2.85 1.57
C ASP A 22 13.83 -1.86 1.33
N ASP A 23 13.76 -1.07 0.26
CA ASP A 23 14.78 -0.08 -0.07
C ASP A 23 14.77 1.12 0.89
N ARG A 24 15.70 1.08 1.85
CA ARG A 24 15.98 2.13 2.83
C ARG A 24 16.42 3.49 2.27
N ASN A 25 16.80 3.57 0.98
CA ASN A 25 17.16 4.83 0.32
C ASN A 25 15.95 5.52 -0.30
N VAL A 26 14.81 4.83 -0.40
CA VAL A 26 13.58 5.40 -0.93
C VAL A 26 12.94 6.34 0.09
N ALA A 27 12.46 7.49 -0.38
CA ALA A 27 11.72 8.42 0.47
C ALA A 27 10.46 7.76 1.06
N GLN A 28 10.23 7.92 2.37
CA GLN A 28 9.11 7.32 3.11
C GLN A 28 7.74 7.53 2.44
N LYS A 29 7.53 8.63 1.71
CA LYS A 29 6.29 8.89 0.96
C LYS A 29 5.98 7.81 -0.09
N TYR A 30 6.99 7.22 -0.71
CA TYR A 30 6.83 6.17 -1.70
C TYR A 30 6.62 4.81 -1.02
N VAL A 31 7.35 4.55 0.07
CA VAL A 31 7.21 3.35 0.90
C VAL A 31 5.76 3.20 1.36
N TRP A 32 5.19 4.23 2.01
CA TRP A 32 3.82 4.16 2.50
C TRP A 32 2.78 4.07 1.37
N ARG A 33 3.06 4.66 0.20
CA ARG A 33 2.18 4.50 -0.98
C ARG A 33 2.20 3.06 -1.49
N ALA A 34 3.36 2.40 -1.51
CA ALA A 34 3.46 1.01 -1.90
C ALA A 34 2.73 0.09 -0.92
N GLU A 35 2.86 0.32 0.39
CA GLU A 35 2.13 -0.43 1.42
C GLU A 35 0.61 -0.28 1.25
N ILE A 36 0.11 0.95 1.04
CA ILE A 36 -1.32 1.19 0.82
C ILE A 36 -1.83 0.43 -0.41
N VAL A 37 -1.07 0.42 -1.51
CA VAL A 37 -1.43 -0.30 -2.74
C VAL A 37 -1.51 -1.81 -2.49
N LEU A 38 -0.51 -2.37 -1.80
CA LEU A 38 -0.50 -3.80 -1.45
C LEU A 38 -1.68 -4.18 -0.55
N PHE A 39 -1.92 -3.42 0.52
CA PHE A 39 -3.04 -3.68 1.42
C PHE A 39 -4.40 -3.53 0.72
N THR A 40 -4.56 -2.55 -0.18
CA THR A 40 -5.79 -2.41 -0.96
C THR A 40 -5.98 -3.60 -1.90
N ALA A 41 -4.90 -4.13 -2.49
CA ALA A 41 -4.95 -5.31 -3.34
C ALA A 41 -5.29 -6.59 -2.55
N ASP A 42 -4.88 -6.68 -1.29
CA ASP A 42 -5.25 -7.76 -0.37
C ASP A 42 -6.67 -7.60 0.22
N GLY A 43 -7.41 -6.55 -0.18
CA GLY A 43 -8.78 -6.31 0.28
C GLY A 43 -8.87 -5.67 1.67
N ALA A 44 -7.76 -5.16 2.21
CA ALA A 44 -7.75 -4.46 3.49
C ALA A 44 -8.59 -3.18 3.40
N GLY A 45 -9.55 -3.04 4.31
CA GLY A 45 -10.35 -1.84 4.45
C GLY A 45 -9.53 -0.64 4.93
N THR A 46 -10.11 0.56 4.82
CA THR A 46 -9.45 1.80 5.25
C THR A 46 -8.98 1.74 6.72
N ASN A 47 -9.75 1.13 7.62
CA ASN A 47 -9.37 0.99 9.03
C ASN A 47 -8.13 0.11 9.22
N GLU A 48 -8.01 -0.96 8.45
CA GLU A 48 -6.85 -1.85 8.54
C GLU A 48 -5.60 -1.19 7.96
N ILE A 49 -5.74 -0.45 6.86
CA ILE A 49 -4.65 0.33 6.29
C ILE A 49 -4.18 1.41 7.27
N MET A 50 -5.10 2.15 7.90
CA MET A 50 -4.74 3.15 8.91
C MET A 50 -4.05 2.50 10.12
N ARG A 51 -4.52 1.32 10.57
CA ARG A 51 -3.90 0.59 11.68
C ARG A 51 -2.47 0.14 11.36
N ARG A 52 -2.21 -0.31 10.13
CA ARG A 52 -0.89 -0.82 9.72
C ARG A 52 0.09 0.28 9.35
N THR A 53 -0.37 1.34 8.68
CA THR A 53 0.51 2.42 8.17
C THR A 53 0.59 3.64 9.10
N CYS A 54 -0.35 3.79 10.04
CA CYS A 54 -0.51 5.01 10.85
C CYS A 54 -0.63 6.29 10.00
N LYS A 55 -1.12 6.15 8.76
CA LYS A 55 -1.34 7.27 7.84
C LYS A 55 -2.83 7.50 7.65
N SER A 56 -3.25 8.69 8.02
CA SER A 56 -4.58 9.20 7.76
C SER A 56 -4.53 10.15 6.57
N LYS A 57 -5.66 10.27 5.87
CA LYS A 57 -5.85 11.37 4.93
C LYS A 57 -6.09 12.63 5.77
N THR A 58 -5.08 13.49 5.86
CA THR A 58 -5.25 14.88 6.30
C THR A 58 -5.42 15.75 5.07
#